data_AF-A0A7X7BGS7-F1
#
_entry.id   AF-A0A7X7BGS7-F1
#
_cell.length_a   1.000
_cell.length_b   1.000
_cell.length_c   1.000
_cell.angle_alpha   90.00
_cell.angle_beta   90.00
_cell.angle_gamma   90.00
#
_symmetry.space_group_name_H-M   'P 1'
#
loop_
_entity.id
_entity.type
_entity.pdbx_description
1 polymer ?
#
loop_
_entity_poly.entity_id
_entity_poly.type
_entity_poly.pdbx_seq_one_letter_code
_entity_poly.pdbx_strand_id
1 'polypeptide(L)' 'MLAWITANIGTIIVSAVLIAIVALVITVMVRDKKKGKSPCGGKCSGCPSANACHNR' A
#
# COMPACT_ATOMS: atom_id res chain seq x y z
N MET A 1 -26.48 -17.09 17.68
CA MET A 1 -25.29 -16.26 17.37
C MET A 1 -24.19 -17.06 16.68
N LEU A 2 -23.78 -18.21 17.21
CA LEU A 2 -22.75 -19.08 16.59
C LEU A 2 -23.11 -19.55 15.16
N ALA A 3 -24.38 -19.85 14.88
CA ALA A 3 -24.83 -20.28 13.55
C ALA A 3 -24.61 -19.23 12.44
N TRP A 4 -24.68 -17.94 12.78
CA TRP A 4 -24.41 -16.87 11.81
C TRP A 4 -22.93 -16.77 11.49
N ILE A 5 -22.07 -16.96 12.51
CA ILE A 5 -20.61 -16.98 12.32
C ILE A 5 -20.22 -18.16 11.44
N THR A 6 -20.76 -19.36 11.70
CA THR A 6 -20.46 -20.55 10.89
C THR A 6 -20.99 -20.43 9.45
N ALA A 7 -22.16 -19.81 9.25
CA ALA A 7 -22.71 -19.56 7.91
C ALA A 7 -21.88 -18.54 7.10
N ASN A 8 -21.22 -17.58 7.77
CA ASN A 8 -20.45 -16.51 7.13
C ASN A 8 -18.93 -16.67 7.32
N ILE A 9 -18.47 -17.82 7.80
CA ILE A 9 -17.06 -18.03 8.17
C ILE A 9 -16.11 -17.83 6.98
N GLY A 10 -16.53 -18.25 5.79
CA GLY A 10 -15.77 -18.05 4.55
C GLY A 10 -15.57 -16.57 4.22
N THR A 11 -16.65 -15.77 4.29
CA THR A 11 -16.59 -14.31 4.05
C THR A 11 -15.70 -13.61 5.08
N ILE A 12 -15.77 -14.02 6.35
CA ILE A 12 -14.93 -13.47 7.42
C ILE A 12 -13.44 -13.78 7.14
N ILE A 13 -13.11 -15.01 6.74
CA ILE A 13 -11.74 -15.39 6.39
C ILE A 13 -11.22 -14.59 5.19
N VAL A 14 -12.01 -14.51 4.11
CA VAL A 14 -11.62 -13.78 2.89
C VAL A 14 -11.40 -12.29 3.19
N SER A 15 -12.32 -11.66 3.94
CA SER A 15 -12.18 -10.25 4.34
C SER A 15 -10.96 -10.01 5.23
N ALA A 16 -10.67 -10.91 6.17
CA ALA A 16 -9.46 -10.83 7.00
C ALA A 16 -8.17 -10.90 6.17
N VAL A 17 -8.12 -11.80 5.18
CA VAL A 17 -6.97 -11.91 4.26
C VAL A 17 -6.80 -10.63 3.43
N LEU A 18 -7.90 -10.08 2.88
CA LEU A 18 -7.84 -8.83 2.13
C LEU A 18 -7.34 -7.66 2.99
N ILE A 19 -7.82 -7.54 4.22
CA ILE A 19 -7.36 -6.52 5.18
C ILE A 19 -5.87 -6.69 5.46
N ALA A 20 -5.40 -7.93 5.67
CA ALA A 20 -3.99 -8.20 5.92
C ALA A 20 -3.10 -7.79 4.72
N ILE A 21 -3.54 -8.07 3.49
CA ILE A 21 -2.82 -7.66 2.27
C ILE A 21 -2.75 -6.13 2.17
N VAL A 22 -3.88 -5.43 2.36
CA VAL A 22 -3.93 -3.96 2.32
C VAL A 22 -3.02 -3.36 3.39
N ALA A 23 -3.06 -3.88 4.62
CA ALA A 23 -2.18 -3.45 5.69
C ALA A 23 -0.70 -3.64 5.34
N LEU A 24 -0.33 -4.79 4.76
CA LEU A 24 1.02 -5.05 4.28
C LEU A 24 1.46 -4.01 3.24
N VAL A 25 0.62 -3.74 2.23
CA VAL A 25 0.92 -2.75 1.17
C VAL A 25 1.14 -1.36 1.79
N ILE A 26 0.28 -0.94 2.73
CA ILE A 26 0.43 0.33 3.44
C ILE A 26 1.74 0.36 4.24
N THR A 27 2.08 -0.73 4.94
CA THR A 27 3.34 -0.77 5.70
C THR A 27 4.56 -0.63 4.80
N VAL A 28 4.54 -1.26 3.62
CA VAL A 28 5.61 -1.13 2.62
C VAL A 28 5.69 0.31 2.12
N MET A 29 4.56 0.92 1.74
CA MET A 29 4.53 2.32 1.29
C MET A 29 5.07 3.29 2.35
N VAL A 30 4.68 3.11 3.62
CA VAL A 30 5.17 3.95 4.73
C VAL A 30 6.67 3.75 4.95
N ARG A 31 7.16 2.50 4.90
CA ARG A 31 8.59 2.19 5.02
C ARG A 31 9.40 2.77 3.86
N ASP A 32 8.90 2.65 2.65
CA ASP A 32 9.54 3.20 1.45
C ASP A 32 9.57 4.73 1.50
N LYS A 33 8.48 5.37 1.93
CA LYS A 33 8.43 6.83 2.16
C LYS A 33 9.41 7.27 3.24
N LYS A 34 9.52 6.54 4.35
CA LYS A 34 10.53 6.79 5.41
C LYS A 34 11.97 6.61 4.90
N LYS A 35 12.20 5.72 3.94
CA LYS A 35 13.49 5.51 3.27
C LYS A 35 13.77 6.55 2.17
N GLY A 36 12.95 7.60 2.04
CA GLY A 36 13.10 8.63 1.03
C GLY A 36 12.71 8.20 -0.37
N LYS A 37 12.07 7.04 -0.54
CA LYS A 37 11.52 6.65 -1.85
C LYS A 37 10.29 7.48 -2.11
N SER A 38 10.40 8.36 -3.08
CA SER A 38 9.29 9.11 -3.65
C SER A 38 8.51 8.23 -4.64
N PRO A 39 7.24 8.55 -4.93
CA PRO A 39 6.48 7.86 -5.98
C PRO A 39 7.13 7.93 -7.37
N CYS A 40 8.04 8.90 -7.60
CA CYS A 40 8.88 8.96 -8.81
C CYS A 40 10.13 8.05 -8.75
N GLY A 41 10.27 7.20 -7.73
CA GLY A 41 11.33 6.19 -7.60
C GLY A 41 12.72 6.75 -7.26
N GLY A 42 12.82 8.03 -6.86
CA GLY A 42 14.09 8.69 -6.51
C GLY A 42 15.07 8.87 -7.68
N LYS A 43 14.67 8.54 -8.91
CA LYS A 43 15.47 8.67 -10.14
C LYS A 43 15.15 9.98 -10.87
N CYS A 44 15.15 11.10 -10.15
CA CYS A 44 14.80 12.41 -10.72
C CYS A 44 15.72 12.81 -11.89
N SER A 45 16.95 12.29 -11.95
CA SER A 45 17.94 12.59 -12.99
C SER A 45 17.56 12.11 -14.41
N GLY A 46 16.59 11.20 -14.56
CA GLY A 46 16.12 10.69 -15.85
C GLY A 46 14.61 10.78 -16.05
N CYS A 47 13.91 11.53 -15.18
CA CYS A 47 12.47 11.69 -15.27
C CYS A 47 12.11 12.68 -16.40
N PRO A 48 11.16 12.37 -17.30
CA PRO A 48 10.69 13.32 -18.33
C PRO A 48 10.19 14.66 -17.76
N SER A 49 9.78 14.67 -16.49
CA SER A 49 9.36 15.85 -15.73
C SER A 49 10.38 16.34 -14.71
N ALA A 50 11.67 15.97 -14.82
CA ALA A 50 12.73 16.37 -13.90
C ALA A 50 12.80 17.90 -13.70
N ASN A 51 12.67 18.68 -14.79
CA ASN A 51 12.65 20.14 -14.77
C ASN A 51 11.44 20.73 -14.02
N ALA A 52 10.30 20.04 -13.99
CA ALA A 52 9.12 20.52 -13.27
C ALA A 52 9.21 20.26 -11.76
N CYS A 53 9.90 19.19 -11.36
CA CYS A 53 10.05 18.83 -9.95
C CYS A 53 11.09 19.68 -9.20
N HIS A 54 12.05 20.29 -9.88
CA HIS A 54 13.14 21.11 -9.30
C HIS A 54 13.02 22.61 -9.68
N ASN A 55 11.81 23.18 -9.69
CA ASN A 55 11.60 24.61 -9.95
C ASN A 55 11.83 25.48 -8.69
N ARG A 56 13.03 25.43 -8.12
CA ARG A 56 13.56 26.41 -7.16
C ARG A 56 15.05 26.60 -7.36
#